data_AF-A0A9E2YA89-F1
#
_entry.id   AF-A0A9E2YA89-F1
#
_cell.length_a   1.000
_cell.length_b   1.000
_cell.length_c   1.000
_cell.angle_alpha   90.00
_cell.angle_beta   90.00
_cell.angle_gamma   90.00
#
_symmetry.space_group_name_H-M   'P 1'
#
loop_
_entity.id
_entity.type
_entity.pdbx_description
1 polymer ?
#
loop_
_entity_poly.entity_id
_entity_poly.type
_entity_poly.pdbx_seq_one_letter_code
_entity_poly.pdbx_strand_id
1 'polypeptide(L)'
;MSIATTPLRLQRSRRKGSRLVSPNELPIVCCSRPGRFGNPFAPGKPGPMLRTPIDGIGAIGFFRHMFRDREFREEADYPSLDELRKQLAGKHLACWCKLCPLHASGKPLNEFCPKCQPCHVDVLGELLYPQIAVGETKGIK
;
A
#
# COMPACT_ATOMS: atom_id res chain seq x y z
N MET A 1 -5.06 -11.71 25.96
CA MET A 1 -4.02 -11.90 24.92
C MET A 1 -4.01 -10.66 24.06
N SER A 2 -2.94 -9.87 24.05
CA SER A 2 -2.84 -8.69 23.19
C SER A 2 -2.78 -9.15 21.74
N ILE A 3 -3.87 -9.00 21.01
CA ILE A 3 -3.90 -9.22 19.57
C ILE A 3 -2.88 -8.23 18.97
N ALA A 4 -1.83 -8.73 18.31
CA ALA A 4 -0.82 -7.89 17.70
C ALA A 4 -1.51 -6.95 16.68
N THR A 5 -1.58 -5.65 16.98
CA THR A 5 -2.35 -4.64 16.24
C THR A 5 -1.66 -4.16 14.97
N THR A 6 -0.73 -4.94 14.41
CA THR A 6 0.06 -4.55 13.25
C THR A 6 -0.77 -4.64 11.97
N PRO A 7 -0.96 -3.53 11.23
CA PRO A 7 -1.58 -3.55 9.93
C PRO A 7 -0.73 -4.32 8.91
N LEU A 8 -1.40 -5.07 8.03
CA LEU A 8 -0.75 -5.96 7.06
C LEU A 8 -1.19 -5.65 5.63
N ARG A 9 -0.30 -5.83 4.67
CA ARG A 9 -0.63 -6.06 3.26
C ARG A 9 -1.10 -7.50 3.10
N LEU A 10 -2.34 -7.67 2.65
CA LEU A 10 -2.95 -8.98 2.40
C LEU A 10 -3.06 -9.26 0.89
N GLN A 11 -2.85 -10.51 0.49
CA GLN A 11 -3.03 -10.93 -0.90
C GLN A 11 -4.42 -11.52 -1.12
N ARG A 12 -5.19 -10.92 -2.03
CA ARG A 12 -6.47 -11.46 -2.50
C ARG A 12 -6.26 -12.71 -3.36
N SER A 13 -7.21 -13.64 -3.27
CA SER A 13 -7.24 -14.86 -4.08
C SER A 13 -8.33 -14.79 -5.15
N ARG A 14 -8.02 -15.28 -6.36
CA ARG A 14 -8.99 -15.36 -7.48
C ARG A 14 -9.83 -16.63 -7.42
N ARG A 15 -9.57 -17.52 -6.45
CA ARG A 15 -10.38 -18.72 -6.25
C ARG A 15 -11.81 -18.30 -5.94
N LYS A 16 -12.77 -18.83 -6.70
CA LYS A 16 -14.20 -18.54 -6.53
C LYS A 16 -14.60 -18.79 -5.07
N GLY A 17 -15.32 -17.85 -4.47
CA GLY A 17 -15.77 -17.94 -3.08
C GLY A 17 -14.71 -17.59 -2.01
N SER A 18 -13.48 -17.28 -2.39
CA SER A 18 -12.46 -16.86 -1.42
C SER A 18 -12.83 -15.54 -0.76
N ARG A 19 -12.75 -15.51 0.57
CA ARG A 19 -12.87 -14.31 1.40
C ARG A 19 -11.59 -14.11 2.20
N LEU A 20 -11.13 -12.87 2.29
CA LEU A 20 -10.05 -12.53 3.21
C LEU A 20 -10.62 -12.47 4.63
N VAL A 21 -9.89 -13.06 5.58
CA VAL A 21 -10.20 -13.02 7.01
C VAL A 21 -9.11 -12.17 7.67
N SER A 22 -9.52 -11.28 8.57
CA SER A 22 -8.58 -10.47 9.32
C SER A 22 -7.85 -11.33 10.35
N PRO A 23 -6.51 -11.39 10.33
CA PRO A 23 -5.74 -12.20 11.30
C PRO A 23 -5.68 -11.58 12.70
N ASN A 24 -6.01 -10.30 12.86
CA ASN A 24 -5.87 -9.57 14.12
C ASN A 24 -7.00 -8.56 14.35
N GLU A 25 -8.20 -8.87 13.82
CA GLU A 25 -9.44 -8.10 13.97
C GLU A 25 -9.44 -6.70 13.34
N LEU A 26 -8.33 -6.24 12.76
CA LEU A 26 -8.31 -4.97 12.04
C LEU A 26 -9.17 -5.05 10.78
N PRO A 27 -9.89 -3.97 10.41
CA PRO A 27 -10.64 -3.93 9.17
C PRO A 27 -9.74 -4.13 7.94
N ILE A 28 -10.29 -4.72 6.88
CA ILE A 28 -9.59 -4.93 5.60
C ILE A 28 -10.15 -3.98 4.55
N VAL A 29 -9.27 -3.19 3.93
CA VAL A 29 -9.60 -2.30 2.81
C VAL A 29 -9.05 -2.87 1.50
N CYS A 30 -9.86 -2.89 0.44
CA CYS A 30 -9.42 -3.31 -0.87
C CYS A 30 -8.76 -2.15 -1.64
N CYS A 31 -7.48 -2.30 -1.97
CA CYS A 31 -6.68 -1.34 -2.73
C CYS A 31 -6.45 -1.80 -4.17
N SER A 32 -7.37 -2.56 -4.75
CA SER A 32 -7.29 -2.95 -6.17
C SER A 32 -7.51 -1.75 -7.09
N ARG A 33 -6.88 -1.75 -8.28
CA ARG A 33 -6.93 -0.65 -9.26
C ARG A 33 -8.30 0.00 -9.50
N PRO A 34 -9.42 -0.75 -9.68
CA PRO A 34 -10.71 -0.11 -9.94
C PRO A 34 -11.30 0.68 -8.76
N GLY A 35 -10.72 0.55 -7.57
CA GLY A 35 -11.20 1.21 -6.36
C GLY A 35 -10.43 2.49 -6.04
N ARG A 36 -11.02 3.32 -5.17
CA ARG A 36 -10.49 4.62 -4.73
C ARG A 36 -9.03 4.61 -4.24
N PHE A 37 -8.54 3.49 -3.70
CA PHE A 37 -7.18 3.34 -3.18
C PHE A 37 -6.28 2.47 -4.08
N GLY A 38 -6.69 2.26 -5.32
CA GLY A 38 -5.95 1.51 -6.33
C GLY A 38 -4.90 2.36 -7.02
N ASN A 39 -3.84 1.75 -7.55
CA ASN A 39 -2.88 2.48 -8.39
C ASN A 39 -3.57 2.92 -9.72
N PRO A 40 -3.65 4.23 -10.03
CA PRO A 40 -4.22 4.74 -11.29
C PRO A 40 -3.34 4.42 -12.51
N PHE A 41 -2.07 4.06 -12.32
CA PHE A 41 -1.15 3.69 -13.37
C PHE A 41 -1.21 2.18 -13.64
N ALA A 42 -1.58 1.82 -14.87
CA ALA A 42 -1.62 0.43 -15.33
C ALA A 42 -0.56 0.20 -16.44
N PRO A 43 0.23 -0.88 -16.37
CA PRO A 43 1.23 -1.18 -17.40
C PRO A 43 0.62 -1.17 -18.81
N GLY A 44 1.29 -0.49 -19.74
CA GLY A 44 0.87 -0.38 -21.13
C GLY A 44 -0.40 0.43 -21.39
N LYS A 45 -0.92 1.16 -20.38
CA LYS A 45 -2.09 2.04 -20.53
C LYS A 45 -1.74 3.49 -20.21
N PRO A 46 -2.26 4.47 -20.96
CA PRO A 46 -2.18 5.87 -20.58
C PRO A 46 -2.81 6.07 -19.20
N GLY A 47 -2.03 6.61 -18.28
CA GLY A 47 -2.51 7.09 -16.98
C GLY A 47 -2.66 8.61 -16.96
N PRO A 48 -2.87 9.19 -15.76
CA PRO A 48 -2.88 10.64 -15.55
C PRO A 48 -1.68 11.34 -16.21
N MET A 49 -1.91 12.52 -16.79
CA MET A 49 -0.92 13.27 -17.57
C MET A 49 -0.26 12.45 -18.71
N LEU A 50 -0.99 11.51 -19.32
CA LEU A 50 -0.53 10.61 -20.38
C LEU A 50 0.70 9.74 -20.01
N ARG A 51 1.01 9.62 -18.71
CA ARG A 51 2.11 8.77 -18.23
C ARG A 51 1.74 7.30 -18.42
N THR A 52 2.49 6.62 -19.29
CA THR A 52 2.28 5.20 -19.57
C THR A 52 3.41 4.38 -18.96
N PRO A 53 3.19 3.67 -17.85
CA PRO A 53 4.23 2.82 -17.28
C PRO A 53 4.46 1.61 -18.20
N ILE A 54 5.73 1.25 -18.40
CA ILE A 54 6.12 0.07 -19.17
C ILE A 54 5.70 -1.20 -18.44
N ASP A 55 5.91 -1.25 -17.13
CA ASP A 55 5.70 -2.43 -16.30
C ASP A 55 5.15 -2.08 -14.90
N GLY A 56 5.07 -3.10 -14.04
CA GLY A 56 4.60 -2.93 -12.67
C GLY A 56 5.50 -2.03 -11.81
N ILE A 57 6.81 -2.02 -12.06
CA ILE A 57 7.76 -1.18 -11.32
C ILE A 57 7.58 0.28 -11.72
N GLY A 58 7.48 0.57 -13.02
CA GLY A 58 7.17 1.90 -13.53
C GLY A 58 5.83 2.43 -12.99
N ALA A 59 4.82 1.57 -12.89
CA ALA A 59 3.53 1.94 -12.31
C ALA A 59 3.66 2.32 -10.81
N ILE A 60 4.50 1.63 -10.05
CA ILE A 60 4.80 1.99 -8.64
C ILE A 60 5.62 3.28 -8.57
N GLY A 61 6.55 3.47 -9.50
CA GLY A 61 7.35 4.70 -9.61
C GLY A 61 6.49 5.93 -9.82
N PHE A 62 5.56 5.90 -10.79
CA PHE A 62 4.61 7.00 -10.99
C PHE A 62 3.69 7.19 -9.79
N PHE A 63 3.22 6.11 -9.17
CA PHE A 63 2.41 6.19 -7.96
C PHE A 63 3.15 6.90 -6.81
N ARG A 64 4.44 6.60 -6.60
CA ARG A 64 5.27 7.29 -5.60
C ARG A 64 5.49 8.76 -5.99
N HIS A 65 5.76 9.04 -7.27
CA HIS A 65 5.98 10.40 -7.76
C HIS A 65 4.76 11.29 -7.54
N MET A 66 3.55 10.75 -7.77
CA MET A 66 2.29 11.45 -7.57
C MET A 66 2.16 12.05 -6.15
N PHE A 67 2.76 11.48 -5.10
CA PHE A 67 2.70 12.08 -3.76
C PHE A 67 3.72 13.20 -3.50
N ARG A 68 4.66 13.43 -4.43
CA ARG A 68 5.63 14.53 -4.37
C ARG A 68 5.16 15.76 -5.15
N ASP A 69 4.16 15.60 -6.00
CA ASP A 69 3.63 16.61 -6.89
C ASP A 69 2.11 16.73 -6.67
N ARG A 70 1.68 17.87 -6.14
CA ARG A 70 0.28 18.10 -5.80
C ARG A 70 -0.61 18.13 -7.04
N GLU A 71 -0.18 18.81 -8.11
CA GLU A 71 -0.95 18.93 -9.34
C GLU A 71 -1.11 17.56 -9.99
N PHE A 72 -0.04 16.76 -10.01
CA PHE A 72 -0.11 15.41 -10.55
C PHE A 72 -1.07 14.50 -9.77
N ARG A 73 -1.14 14.64 -8.43
CA ARG A 73 -2.10 13.92 -7.60
C ARG A 73 -3.55 14.33 -7.85
N GLU A 74 -3.78 15.64 -8.00
CA GLU A 74 -5.10 16.19 -8.28
C GLU A 74 -5.60 15.75 -9.67
N GLU A 75 -4.73 15.77 -10.68
CA GLU A 75 -5.02 15.24 -12.02
C GLU A 75 -5.32 13.73 -12.00
N ALA A 76 -4.68 12.99 -11.09
CA ALA A 76 -4.95 11.56 -10.89
C ALA A 76 -6.23 11.27 -10.09
N ASP A 77 -6.96 12.30 -9.63
CA ASP A 77 -8.10 12.23 -8.72
C ASP A 77 -7.82 11.33 -7.49
N TYR A 78 -6.60 11.44 -6.95
CA TYR A 78 -6.16 10.55 -5.87
C TYR A 78 -6.26 11.22 -4.49
N PRO A 79 -6.76 10.49 -3.45
CA PRO A 79 -6.90 11.04 -2.10
C PRO A 79 -5.61 11.67 -1.56
N SER A 80 -5.78 12.75 -0.81
CA SER A 80 -4.69 13.41 -0.07
C SER A 80 -4.11 12.50 1.01
N LEU A 81 -2.89 12.80 1.48
CA LEU A 81 -2.27 12.05 2.58
C LEU A 81 -3.13 12.05 3.84
N ASP A 82 -3.81 13.15 4.15
CA ASP A 82 -4.67 13.25 5.33
C ASP A 82 -5.94 12.41 5.18
N GLU A 83 -6.54 12.35 3.99
CA GLU A 83 -7.65 11.44 3.72
C GLU A 83 -7.22 9.97 3.78
N LEU A 84 -6.03 9.64 3.28
CA LEU A 84 -5.48 8.28 3.39
C LEU A 84 -5.26 7.91 4.85
N ARG A 85 -4.66 8.79 5.67
CA ARG A 85 -4.49 8.54 7.12
C ARG A 85 -5.84 8.30 7.79
N LYS A 86 -6.83 9.17 7.56
CA LYS A 86 -8.19 9.02 8.11
C LYS A 86 -8.86 7.71 7.70
N GLN A 87 -8.66 7.26 6.47
CA GLN A 87 -9.40 6.13 5.92
C GLN A 87 -8.67 4.79 6.00
N LEU A 88 -7.33 4.77 6.07
CA LEU A 88 -6.51 3.57 5.94
C LEU A 88 -5.63 3.27 7.17
N ALA A 89 -5.35 4.25 8.03
CA ALA A 89 -4.59 3.98 9.25
C ALA A 89 -5.33 2.98 10.15
N GLY A 90 -4.59 2.05 10.76
CA GLY A 90 -5.12 0.95 11.56
C GLY A 90 -5.87 -0.13 10.76
N LYS A 91 -5.72 -0.21 9.43
CA LYS A 91 -6.41 -1.21 8.59
C LYS A 91 -5.45 -2.03 7.75
N HIS A 92 -5.82 -3.28 7.48
CA HIS A 92 -5.13 -4.07 6.47
C HIS A 92 -5.43 -3.54 5.07
N LEU A 93 -4.43 -3.64 4.19
CA LEU A 93 -4.54 -3.22 2.79
C LEU A 93 -4.44 -4.43 1.89
N ALA A 94 -5.52 -4.75 1.19
CA ALA A 94 -5.63 -5.93 0.34
C ALA A 94 -5.36 -5.59 -1.13
N CYS A 95 -4.49 -6.38 -1.78
CA CYS A 95 -4.16 -6.24 -3.20
C CYS A 95 -4.05 -7.60 -3.89
N TRP A 96 -3.82 -7.61 -5.21
CA TRP A 96 -3.65 -8.83 -6.00
C TRP A 96 -2.18 -9.23 -6.21
N CYS A 97 -1.22 -8.36 -5.87
CA CYS A 97 0.20 -8.57 -6.09
C CYS A 97 0.73 -9.67 -5.17
N LYS A 98 1.56 -10.58 -5.72
CA LYS A 98 1.99 -11.79 -5.01
C LYS A 98 2.85 -11.48 -3.79
N LEU A 99 2.58 -12.18 -2.69
CA LEU A 99 3.44 -12.27 -1.52
C LEU A 99 4.28 -13.56 -1.60
N CYS A 100 5.46 -13.53 -0.98
CA CYS A 100 6.29 -14.73 -0.87
C CYS A 100 5.71 -15.70 0.15
N PRO A 101 6.17 -16.98 0.20
CA PRO A 101 5.65 -17.96 1.15
C PRO A 101 5.74 -17.54 2.63
N LEU A 102 6.79 -16.79 3.01
CA LEU A 102 6.94 -16.27 4.38
C LEU A 102 5.86 -15.26 4.77
N HIS A 103 5.28 -14.57 3.78
CA HIS A 103 4.23 -13.57 3.96
C HIS A 103 2.87 -14.06 3.46
N ALA A 104 2.66 -15.37 3.37
CA ALA A 104 1.40 -15.94 2.86
C ALA A 104 0.17 -15.52 3.71
N SER A 105 0.36 -15.32 5.02
CA SER A 105 -0.68 -14.83 5.94
C SER A 105 -0.80 -13.30 5.99
N GLY A 106 0.11 -12.59 5.33
CA GLY A 106 0.19 -11.12 5.32
C GLY A 106 1.61 -10.63 5.55
N LYS A 107 1.95 -9.52 4.90
CA LYS A 107 3.22 -8.82 5.08
C LYS A 107 2.98 -7.57 5.93
N PRO A 108 3.70 -7.31 7.03
CA PRO A 108 3.58 -6.04 7.76
C PRO A 108 3.68 -4.83 6.84
N LEU A 109 2.79 -3.85 7.04
CA LEU A 109 2.89 -2.59 6.31
C LEU A 109 4.20 -1.89 6.67
N ASN A 110 4.83 -1.28 5.66
CA ASN A 110 6.13 -0.64 5.76
C ASN A 110 7.34 -1.56 6.07
N GLU A 111 7.18 -2.89 5.94
CA GLU A 111 8.32 -3.81 5.91
C GLU A 111 8.88 -3.91 4.48
N PHE A 112 10.20 -3.90 4.33
CA PHE A 112 10.84 -4.26 3.07
C PHE A 112 11.07 -5.77 2.99
N CYS A 113 10.57 -6.40 1.92
CA CYS A 113 10.82 -7.82 1.65
C CYS A 113 11.18 -8.00 0.17
N PRO A 114 12.41 -8.40 -0.17
CA PRO A 114 12.86 -8.52 -1.57
C PRO A 114 12.20 -9.69 -2.32
N LYS A 115 11.61 -10.65 -1.59
CA LYS A 115 10.93 -11.83 -2.19
C LYS A 115 9.46 -11.56 -2.52
N CYS A 116 8.84 -10.55 -1.92
CA CYS A 116 7.48 -10.16 -2.23
C CYS A 116 7.45 -9.34 -3.52
N GLN A 117 6.44 -9.54 -4.36
CA GLN A 117 6.25 -8.68 -5.52
C GLN A 117 6.02 -7.24 -5.04
N PRO A 118 6.79 -6.25 -5.56
CA PRO A 118 6.55 -4.84 -5.27
C PRO A 118 5.10 -4.45 -5.59
N CYS A 119 4.52 -3.59 -4.76
CA CYS A 119 3.14 -3.14 -4.89
C CYS A 119 2.99 -1.68 -4.49
N HIS A 120 1.98 -0.99 -5.03
CA HIS A 120 1.64 0.37 -4.58
C HIS A 120 1.16 0.40 -3.13
N VAL A 121 0.64 -0.72 -2.61
CA VAL A 121 0.31 -0.87 -1.18
C VAL A 121 1.54 -0.77 -0.29
N ASP A 122 2.73 -1.13 -0.77
CA ASP A 122 3.97 -0.92 -0.01
C ASP A 122 4.23 0.60 0.15
N VAL A 123 4.02 1.39 -0.92
CA VAL A 123 4.12 2.86 -0.88
C VAL A 123 3.08 3.47 0.05
N LEU A 124 1.83 2.98 0.04
CA LEU A 124 0.81 3.41 1.01
C LEU A 124 1.24 3.10 2.45
N GLY A 125 1.84 1.93 2.69
CA GLY A 125 2.39 1.56 3.99
C GLY A 125 3.48 2.54 4.46
N GLU A 126 4.43 2.88 3.58
CA GLU A 126 5.48 3.87 3.86
C GLU A 126 4.90 5.25 4.23
N LEU A 127 3.87 5.71 3.51
CA LEU A 127 3.24 7.01 3.74
C LEU A 127 2.41 7.08 5.02
N LEU A 128 1.77 5.96 5.40
CA LEU A 128 0.94 5.86 6.59
C LEU A 128 1.75 5.67 7.87
N TYR A 129 2.85 4.92 7.78
CA TYR A 129 3.67 4.54 8.94
C TYR A 129 5.15 4.83 8.66
N PRO A 130 5.55 6.10 8.41
CA PRO A 130 6.95 6.40 8.15
C PRO A 130 7.81 5.88 9.30
N GLN A 131 8.93 5.24 8.97
CA GLN A 131 9.90 4.83 10.00
C GLN A 131 10.31 6.11 10.76
N ILE A 132 10.10 6.14 12.06
CA ILE A 132 10.68 7.21 12.89
C ILE A 132 12.19 7.05 12.71
N ALA A 133 12.86 8.10 12.23
CA ALA A 133 14.31 8.10 12.15
C ALA A 133 14.86 7.74 13.54
N VAL A 134 15.55 6.60 13.64
CA VAL A 134 16.27 6.21 14.85
C VAL A 134 17.38 7.25 15.02
N GLY A 135 17.15 8.27 15.83
CA GLY A 135 18.02 9.44 15.90
C GLY A 135 17.77 10.45 17.02
N GLU A 136 16.94 10.14 18.03
CA GLU A 136 16.91 10.92 19.27
C GLU A 136 17.14 10.00 20.47
N THR A 137 18.40 9.71 20.76
CA THR A 137 18.80 9.43 22.15
C THR A 137 18.59 10.72 22.94
N LYS A 138 17.38 10.94 23.48
CA LYS A 138 17.19 11.93 24.54
C LYS A 138 17.99 11.43 25.74
N GLY A 139 19.09 12.12 25.98
CA GLY A 139 20.00 11.87 27.10
C GLY A 139 19.22 11.79 28.40
N ILE A 140 19.49 10.72 29.13
CA ILE A 140 19.22 10.63 30.55
C ILE A 140 20.06 11.74 31.20
N LYS A 141 19.37 12.75 31.72
CA LYS A 141 19.93 13.62 32.77
C LYS A 141 19.66 12.96 34.11
#